data_AF-A0A9P5NXU1-F1
#
_entry.id   AF-A0A9P5NXU1-F1
#
_cell.length_a   1.000
_cell.length_b   1.000
_cell.length_c   1.000
_cell.angle_alpha   90.00
_cell.angle_beta   90.00
_cell.angle_gamma   90.00
#
_symmetry.space_group_name_H-M   'P 1'
#
loop_
_entity.id
_entity.type
_entity.pdbx_description
1 polymer ?
#
loop_
_entity_poly.entity_id
_entity_poly.type
_entity_poly.pdbx_seq_one_letter_code
_entity_poly.pdbx_strand_id
1 'polypeptide(L)'
;MCDFWHRIQVLAIVLTLDILPVVPPELFYMPAPRLEVFRVMVSKGDERDYSGIFNLWPTKPLFANDAPFLRVFNPPLSLHFDISHADWLRNLSTMYLGPPFVVQEIISILQRTPRLETLRIERISIKPDVKSSPPPGDIRLPNLRYCFLFLDFISCAVLLERMHVPPSSYFVIRPSTISYNRVIRGRSPVSFQITGCFHPALSSESRIERAVSEPL
;
A
#
# COMPACT_ATOMS: atom_id res chain seq x y z
N MET A 1 -11.99 -5.14 29.26
CA MET A 1 -10.97 -4.96 28.22
C MET A 1 -10.64 -6.32 27.63
N CYS A 2 -10.48 -6.43 26.31
CA CYS A 2 -10.27 -7.70 25.64
C CYS A 2 -8.84 -8.22 25.90
N ASP A 3 -8.68 -9.10 26.90
CA ASP A 3 -7.41 -9.74 27.25
C ASP A 3 -6.80 -10.60 26.12
N PHE A 4 -7.46 -10.75 24.97
CA PHE A 4 -6.99 -11.61 23.89
C PHE A 4 -5.97 -10.95 22.95
N TRP A 5 -5.83 -9.61 22.96
CA TRP A 5 -5.02 -8.88 21.97
C TRP A 5 -3.55 -9.25 21.97
N HIS A 6 -2.97 -9.53 23.14
CA HIS A 6 -1.56 -9.92 23.27
C HIS A 6 -1.22 -11.28 22.64
N ARG A 7 -2.23 -12.07 22.23
CA ARG A 7 -2.06 -13.41 21.63
C ARG A 7 -2.30 -13.43 20.13
N ILE A 8 -2.86 -12.37 19.56
CA ILE A 8 -3.25 -12.34 18.15
C ILE A 8 -2.00 -12.17 17.29
N GLN A 9 -1.80 -13.13 16.38
CA GLN A 9 -0.76 -13.08 15.35
C GLN A 9 -1.31 -12.63 14.00
N VAL A 10 -2.58 -12.93 13.72
CA VAL A 10 -3.24 -12.59 12.46
C VAL A 10 -4.54 -11.87 12.76
N LEU A 11 -4.64 -10.63 12.30
CA LEU A 11 -5.88 -9.86 12.30
C LEU A 11 -6.27 -9.62 10.83
N ALA A 12 -7.18 -10.47 10.35
CA ALA A 12 -7.75 -10.37 9.00
C ALA A 12 -9.24 -10.04 9.09
N ILE A 13 -9.63 -8.88 8.58
CA ILE A 13 -11.00 -8.38 8.60
C ILE A 13 -11.52 -8.34 7.16
N VAL A 14 -12.65 -8.98 6.90
CA VAL A 14 -13.37 -8.86 5.63
C VAL A 14 -14.55 -7.94 5.87
N LEU A 15 -14.47 -6.74 5.31
CA LEU A 15 -15.54 -5.76 5.35
C LEU A 15 -16.47 -6.01 4.17
N THR A 16 -17.72 -6.36 4.46
CA THR A 16 -18.80 -6.27 3.48
C THR A 16 -19.53 -4.94 3.64
N LEU A 17 -20.16 -4.45 2.58
CA LEU A 17 -20.80 -3.13 2.56
C LEU A 17 -21.85 -2.97 3.65
N ASP A 18 -22.53 -4.04 3.99
CA ASP A 18 -23.59 -4.05 4.99
C ASP A 18 -23.06 -4.00 6.44
N ILE A 19 -21.75 -4.17 6.64
CA ILE A 19 -21.13 -4.39 7.97
C ILE A 19 -20.11 -3.30 8.34
N LEU A 20 -19.85 -2.32 7.46
CA LEU A 20 -18.91 -1.22 7.72
C LEU A 20 -19.11 -0.46 9.05
N PRO A 21 -20.33 -0.22 9.59
CA PRO A 21 -20.48 0.46 10.88
C PRO A 21 -20.14 -0.41 12.11
N VAL A 22 -19.78 -1.69 11.95
CA VAL A 22 -19.73 -2.65 13.07
C VAL A 22 -18.35 -2.78 13.69
N VAL A 23 -17.26 -2.46 12.99
CA VAL A 23 -15.90 -2.61 13.55
C VAL A 23 -15.53 -1.36 14.35
N PRO A 24 -15.36 -1.45 15.69
CA PRO A 24 -14.96 -0.30 16.49
C PRO A 24 -13.54 0.12 16.12
N PRO A 25 -13.31 1.41 15.76
CA PRO A 25 -11.97 1.87 15.38
C PRO A 25 -10.95 1.70 16.51
N GLU A 26 -11.40 1.65 17.77
CA GLU A 26 -10.58 1.41 18.96
C GLU A 26 -9.73 0.14 18.87
N LEU A 27 -10.19 -0.88 18.15
CA LEU A 27 -9.47 -2.14 17.99
C LEU A 27 -8.11 -1.97 17.27
N PHE A 28 -8.01 -0.99 16.37
CA PHE A 28 -6.77 -0.71 15.62
C PHE A 28 -5.73 0.05 16.44
N TYR A 29 -6.11 0.59 17.60
CA TYR A 29 -5.23 1.42 18.45
C TYR A 29 -4.77 0.69 19.71
N MET A 30 -5.19 -0.56 19.92
CA MET A 30 -4.72 -1.38 21.03
C MET A 30 -3.34 -1.99 20.71
N PRO A 31 -2.44 -2.13 21.70
CA PRO A 31 -1.14 -2.76 21.51
C PRO A 31 -1.29 -4.20 21.01
N ALA A 32 -0.47 -4.58 20.04
CA ALA A 32 -0.54 -5.87 19.36
C ALA A 32 0.84 -6.53 19.33
N PRO A 33 1.41 -6.88 20.50
CA PRO A 33 2.83 -7.23 20.65
C PRO A 33 3.23 -8.53 19.94
N ARG A 34 2.28 -9.32 19.46
CA ARG A 34 2.50 -10.58 18.71
C ARG A 34 1.93 -10.54 17.29
N LEU A 35 1.41 -9.41 16.84
CA LEU A 35 0.78 -9.30 15.53
C LEU A 35 1.82 -9.41 14.43
N GLU A 36 1.63 -10.37 13.52
CA GLU A 36 2.49 -10.63 12.37
C GLU A 36 1.80 -10.20 11.06
N VAL A 37 0.47 -10.35 11.00
CA VAL A 37 -0.33 -10.07 9.81
C VAL A 37 -1.51 -9.18 10.17
N PHE A 38 -1.58 -8.01 9.54
CA PHE A 38 -2.74 -7.13 9.55
C PHE A 38 -3.30 -7.02 8.13
N ARG A 39 -4.55 -7.44 7.93
CA ARG A 39 -5.23 -7.36 6.63
C ARG A 39 -6.66 -6.89 6.80
N VAL A 40 -7.04 -5.90 6.01
CA VAL A 40 -8.43 -5.48 5.87
C VAL A 40 -8.79 -5.58 4.40
N MET A 41 -9.71 -6.48 4.08
CA MET A 41 -10.20 -6.72 2.73
C MET A 41 -11.62 -6.17 2.62
N VAL A 42 -11.90 -5.43 1.56
CA VAL A 42 -13.27 -5.00 1.24
C VAL A 42 -13.83 -5.97 0.21
N SER A 43 -14.94 -6.65 0.53
CA SER A 43 -15.59 -7.55 -0.42
C SER A 43 -16.05 -6.75 -1.64
N LYS A 44 -15.84 -7.30 -2.84
CA LYS A 44 -16.24 -6.69 -4.12
C LYS A 44 -17.78 -6.58 -4.23
N GLY A 45 -18.38 -5.61 -3.56
CA GLY A 45 -19.70 -5.07 -3.89
C GLY A 45 -19.46 -3.63 -4.32
N ASP A 46 -19.83 -3.28 -5.55
CA ASP A 46 -19.69 -1.99 -6.24
C ASP A 46 -18.43 -1.14 -5.99
N GLU A 47 -17.79 -0.64 -7.04
CA GLU A 47 -16.71 0.35 -6.93
C GLU A 47 -17.22 1.76 -6.54
N ARG A 48 -18.11 1.86 -5.54
CA ARG A 48 -18.55 3.17 -5.04
C ARG A 48 -17.39 3.86 -4.34
N ASP A 49 -17.39 5.19 -4.40
CA ASP A 49 -16.43 6.02 -3.72
C ASP A 49 -16.60 5.89 -2.20
N TYR A 50 -15.75 5.07 -1.57
CA TYR A 50 -15.75 4.80 -0.13
C TYR A 50 -15.01 5.86 0.69
N SER A 51 -14.51 6.92 0.05
CA SER A 51 -13.71 7.96 0.73
C SER A 51 -14.44 8.58 1.93
N GLY A 52 -15.76 8.70 1.86
CA GLY A 52 -16.57 9.32 2.92
C GLY A 52 -16.65 8.52 4.24
N ILE A 53 -16.62 7.18 4.18
CA ILE A 53 -16.90 6.31 5.35
C ILE A 53 -15.73 6.32 6.35
N PHE A 54 -14.53 6.54 5.84
CA PHE A 54 -13.31 6.34 6.60
C PHE A 54 -12.59 7.64 6.98
N ASN A 55 -13.14 8.80 6.60
CA ASN A 55 -12.68 10.12 7.09
C ASN A 55 -12.85 10.29 8.61
N LEU A 56 -13.45 9.30 9.29
CA LEU A 56 -13.72 9.30 10.72
C LEU A 56 -12.62 8.64 11.57
N TRP A 57 -11.55 8.13 10.95
CA TRP A 57 -10.53 7.39 11.69
C TRP A 57 -9.64 8.34 12.48
N PRO A 58 -9.56 8.19 13.82
CA PRO A 58 -8.67 9.00 14.64
C PRO A 58 -7.22 8.96 14.15
N THR A 59 -6.53 10.09 14.21
CA THR A 59 -5.07 10.21 14.04
C THR A 59 -4.31 9.69 15.28
N LYS A 60 -4.69 8.50 15.76
CA LYS A 60 -3.99 7.80 16.84
C LYS A 60 -2.95 6.85 16.26
N PRO A 61 -1.84 6.59 16.97
CA PRO A 61 -0.86 5.61 16.52
C PRO A 61 -1.47 4.22 16.40
N LEU A 62 -1.32 3.59 15.24
CA LEU A 62 -1.76 2.21 15.03
C LEU A 62 -1.03 1.26 15.98
N PHE A 63 -1.79 0.33 16.54
CA PHE A 63 -1.33 -0.66 17.51
C PHE A 63 -0.62 -0.04 18.72
N ALA A 64 -0.94 1.22 19.08
CA ALA A 64 -0.18 1.98 20.07
C ALA A 64 1.35 2.02 19.81
N ASN A 65 1.76 1.91 18.54
CA ASN A 65 3.15 1.68 18.08
C ASN A 65 3.81 0.38 18.57
N ASP A 66 3.08 -0.52 19.22
CA ASP A 66 3.55 -1.80 19.73
C ASP A 66 3.07 -2.95 18.84
N ALA A 67 3.74 -3.11 17.70
CA ALA A 67 3.55 -4.24 16.77
C ALA A 67 4.91 -4.75 16.22
N PRO A 68 5.84 -5.16 17.10
CA PRO A 68 7.23 -5.42 16.72
C PRO A 68 7.41 -6.58 15.74
N PHE A 69 6.47 -7.52 15.66
CA PHE A 69 6.54 -8.66 14.75
C PHE A 69 5.75 -8.47 13.46
N LEU A 70 5.17 -7.28 13.23
CA LEU A 70 4.35 -7.05 12.05
C LEU A 70 5.19 -7.17 10.77
N ARG A 71 4.77 -8.08 9.89
CA ARG A 71 5.43 -8.40 8.62
C ARG A 71 4.55 -8.07 7.42
N VAL A 72 3.25 -8.28 7.56
CA VAL A 72 2.28 -8.02 6.51
C VAL A 72 1.33 -6.92 6.96
N PHE A 73 1.31 -5.83 6.19
CA PHE A 73 0.43 -4.69 6.43
C PHE A 73 -0.40 -4.40 5.19
N ASN A 74 -1.69 -4.76 5.27
CA ASN A 74 -2.69 -4.46 4.26
C ASN A 74 -3.85 -3.67 4.92
N PRO A 75 -3.70 -2.35 5.06
CA PRO A 75 -4.71 -1.50 5.66
C PRO A 75 -5.89 -1.31 4.70
N PRO A 76 -7.07 -0.88 5.19
CA PRO A 76 -8.10 -0.38 4.30
C PRO A 76 -7.58 0.89 3.57
N LEU A 77 -8.09 1.15 2.37
CA LEU A 77 -7.71 2.25 1.43
C LEU A 77 -7.94 3.68 1.95
N SER A 78 -8.02 3.86 3.25
CA SER A 78 -8.47 5.07 3.90
C SER A 78 -7.93 5.22 5.32
N LEU A 79 -7.27 4.17 5.82
CA LEU A 79 -6.55 4.24 7.08
C LEU A 79 -5.28 5.06 6.87
N HIS A 80 -5.24 6.25 7.49
CA HIS A 80 -4.02 7.02 7.67
C HIS A 80 -3.40 6.68 9.03
N PHE A 81 -2.07 6.78 9.14
CA PHE A 81 -1.38 6.61 10.41
C PHE A 81 -0.15 7.50 10.51
N ASP A 82 0.29 7.76 11.73
CA ASP A 82 1.49 8.55 11.99
C ASP A 82 2.75 7.75 11.61
N ILE A 83 3.31 8.10 10.45
CA ILE A 83 4.53 7.49 9.91
C ILE A 83 5.72 7.71 10.84
N SER A 84 5.76 8.82 11.59
CA SER A 84 6.94 9.25 12.37
C SER A 84 7.25 8.29 13.52
N HIS A 85 6.22 7.74 14.15
CA HIS A 85 6.35 6.87 15.33
C HIS A 85 6.12 5.38 15.04
N ALA A 86 5.87 5.02 13.78
CA ALA A 86 5.62 3.65 13.35
C ALA A 86 6.93 2.83 13.20
N ASP A 87 7.57 2.47 14.31
CA ASP A 87 8.83 1.71 14.31
C ASP A 87 8.70 0.30 13.73
N TRP A 88 7.50 -0.27 13.75
CA TRP A 88 7.18 -1.57 13.15
C TRP A 88 7.34 -1.59 11.61
N LEU A 89 7.37 -0.43 10.94
CA LEU A 89 7.60 -0.33 9.50
C LEU A 89 8.88 -1.04 9.04
N ARG A 90 9.93 -1.03 9.87
CA ARG A 90 11.24 -1.65 9.54
C ARG A 90 11.20 -3.17 9.39
N ASN A 91 10.14 -3.81 9.90
CA ASN A 91 9.98 -5.25 9.91
C ASN A 91 9.08 -5.76 8.79
N LEU A 92 8.44 -4.87 8.04
CA LEU A 92 7.50 -5.24 6.99
C LEU A 92 8.20 -5.91 5.80
N SER A 93 7.65 -7.05 5.39
CA SER A 93 7.99 -7.76 4.17
C SER A 93 6.93 -7.57 3.08
N THR A 94 5.67 -7.32 3.46
CA THR A 94 4.56 -7.10 2.53
C THR A 94 3.79 -5.86 2.93
N MET A 95 3.61 -4.95 1.99
CA MET A 95 2.91 -3.70 2.22
C MET A 95 1.96 -3.37 1.07
N TYR A 96 0.75 -2.98 1.45
CA TYR A 96 -0.23 -2.40 0.56
C TYR A 96 -0.49 -0.95 0.99
N LEU A 97 -0.41 -0.02 0.06
CA LEU A 97 -0.67 1.40 0.27
C LEU A 97 -1.70 1.90 -0.75
N GLY A 98 -2.52 2.84 -0.34
CA GLY A 98 -3.41 3.55 -1.25
C GLY A 98 -3.76 4.92 -0.68
N PRO A 99 -4.92 5.50 -1.03
CA PRO A 99 -5.42 6.65 -0.30
C PRO A 99 -5.47 6.36 1.22
N PRO A 100 -5.40 7.39 2.08
CA PRO A 100 -5.27 8.80 1.74
C PRO A 100 -3.80 9.24 1.53
N PHE A 101 -2.84 8.31 1.49
CA PHE A 101 -1.42 8.63 1.35
C PHE A 101 -1.13 9.37 0.05
N VAL A 102 -0.27 10.38 0.14
CA VAL A 102 0.32 11.05 -1.03
C VAL A 102 1.71 10.49 -1.36
N VAL A 103 2.22 10.75 -2.57
CA VAL A 103 3.52 10.25 -3.03
C VAL A 103 4.66 10.55 -2.05
N GLN A 104 4.69 11.76 -1.46
CA GLN A 104 5.71 12.14 -0.49
C GLN A 104 5.68 11.26 0.78
N GLU A 105 4.48 10.92 1.26
CA GLU A 105 4.31 10.05 2.43
C GLU A 105 4.73 8.61 2.13
N ILE A 106 4.39 8.11 0.93
CA ILE A 106 4.87 6.80 0.46
C ILE A 106 6.40 6.77 0.46
N ILE A 107 7.06 7.80 -0.08
CA ILE A 107 8.53 7.87 -0.10
C ILE A 107 9.08 7.71 1.32
N SER A 108 8.52 8.45 2.29
CA SER A 108 8.90 8.35 3.71
C SER A 108 8.68 6.95 4.29
N ILE A 109 7.53 6.32 3.96
CA ILE A 109 7.22 4.95 4.40
C ILE A 109 8.23 3.97 3.81
N LEU A 110 8.49 4.05 2.50
CA LEU A 110 9.38 3.14 1.80
C LEU A 110 10.82 3.25 2.30
N GLN A 111 11.31 4.47 2.57
CA GLN A 111 12.62 4.70 3.19
C GLN A 111 12.76 4.00 4.57
N ARG A 112 11.64 3.77 5.28
CA ARG A 112 11.61 3.07 6.57
C ARG A 112 11.35 1.58 6.49
N THR A 113 11.26 0.99 5.28
CA THR A 113 10.92 -0.43 5.07
C THR A 113 12.01 -1.20 4.31
N PRO A 114 13.25 -1.26 4.80
CA PRO A 114 14.38 -1.87 4.07
C PRO A 114 14.24 -3.38 3.83
N ARG A 115 13.30 -4.06 4.53
CA ARG A 115 13.04 -5.50 4.43
C ARG A 115 11.88 -5.84 3.48
N LEU A 116 11.34 -4.86 2.77
CA LEU A 116 10.17 -5.06 1.95
C LEU A 116 10.47 -5.99 0.77
N GLU A 117 9.65 -7.03 0.62
CA GLU A 117 9.72 -8.02 -0.45
C GLU A 117 8.57 -7.85 -1.46
N THR A 118 7.40 -7.42 -0.97
CA THR A 118 6.21 -7.20 -1.79
C THR A 118 5.64 -5.82 -1.50
N LEU A 119 5.54 -5.01 -2.55
CA LEU A 119 4.94 -3.68 -2.50
C LEU A 119 3.76 -3.62 -3.46
N ARG A 120 2.62 -3.13 -2.97
CA ARG A 120 1.48 -2.77 -3.81
C ARG A 120 1.01 -1.37 -3.47
N ILE A 121 0.88 -0.53 -4.48
CA ILE A 121 0.44 0.85 -4.32
C ILE A 121 -0.73 1.12 -5.27
N GLU A 122 -1.84 1.63 -4.76
CA GLU A 122 -3.06 1.85 -5.56
C GLU A 122 -3.63 3.25 -5.42
N ARG A 123 -4.12 3.81 -6.53
CA ARG A 123 -5.01 4.99 -6.56
C ARG A 123 -4.44 6.24 -5.86
N ILE A 124 -3.12 6.40 -5.86
CA ILE A 124 -2.48 7.59 -5.29
C ILE A 124 -2.30 8.65 -6.38
N SER A 125 -2.66 9.88 -6.03
CA SER A 125 -2.48 11.05 -6.87
C SER A 125 -1.47 12.00 -6.24
N ILE A 126 -0.71 12.70 -7.10
CA ILE A 126 0.06 13.87 -6.67
C ILE A 126 -0.94 14.96 -6.33
N LYS A 127 -1.06 15.32 -5.05
CA LYS A 127 -1.76 16.54 -4.67
C LYS A 127 -0.85 17.74 -4.99
N PRO A 128 -1.23 18.63 -5.92
CA PRO A 128 -0.38 19.73 -6.38
C PRO A 128 -0.07 20.78 -5.30
N ASP A 129 -0.82 20.79 -4.19
CA ASP A 129 -0.82 21.89 -3.22
C ASP A 129 0.09 21.71 -2.00
N VAL A 130 0.75 20.57 -1.82
CA VAL A 130 1.62 20.42 -0.64
C VAL A 130 3.01 20.94 -1.01
N LYS A 131 3.29 22.19 -0.61
CA LYS A 131 4.60 22.86 -0.67
C LYS A 131 5.75 22.10 0.03
N SER A 132 5.51 20.90 0.55
CA SER A 132 6.55 20.02 1.06
C SER A 132 7.34 19.46 -0.12
N SER A 133 8.56 19.97 -0.30
CA SER A 133 9.58 19.26 -1.08
C SER A 133 9.60 17.80 -0.60
N PRO A 134 9.62 16.82 -1.52
CA PRO A 134 9.65 15.43 -1.11
C PRO A 134 10.90 15.21 -0.23
N PRO A 135 10.82 14.36 0.80
CA PRO A 135 11.93 14.17 1.73
C PRO A 135 13.19 13.82 0.94
N PRO A 136 14.37 14.35 1.29
CA PRO A 136 15.60 14.00 0.59
C PRO A 136 15.92 12.50 0.77
N GLY A 137 16.60 11.90 -0.21
CA GLY A 137 17.18 10.56 -0.09
C GLY A 137 16.57 9.47 -0.96
N ASP A 138 17.39 8.52 -1.35
CA ASP A 138 17.00 7.40 -2.19
C ASP A 138 16.21 6.33 -1.41
N ILE A 139 15.27 5.67 -2.09
CA ILE A 139 14.53 4.52 -1.55
C ILE A 139 15.33 3.26 -1.87
N ARG A 140 15.88 2.60 -0.86
CA ARG A 140 16.63 1.35 -1.04
C ARG A 140 15.78 0.16 -0.60
N LEU A 141 15.41 -0.71 -1.54
CA LEU A 141 14.59 -1.90 -1.27
C LEU A 141 15.32 -3.16 -1.77
N PRO A 142 16.43 -3.56 -1.11
CA PRO A 142 17.32 -4.61 -1.60
C PRO A 142 16.68 -6.01 -1.63
N ASN A 143 15.55 -6.21 -0.96
CA ASN A 143 14.83 -7.48 -0.91
C ASN A 143 13.57 -7.49 -1.77
N LEU A 144 13.28 -6.41 -2.52
CA LEU A 144 12.04 -6.30 -3.26
C LEU A 144 11.98 -7.34 -4.37
N ARG A 145 10.94 -8.17 -4.35
CA ARG A 145 10.67 -9.21 -5.35
C ARG A 145 9.50 -8.84 -6.24
N TYR A 146 8.45 -8.26 -5.67
CA TYR A 146 7.23 -7.93 -6.38
C TYR A 146 6.81 -6.49 -6.11
N CYS A 147 6.60 -5.72 -7.17
CA CYS A 147 6.16 -4.33 -7.10
C CYS A 147 4.97 -4.11 -8.02
N PHE A 148 3.82 -3.78 -7.46
CA PHE A 148 2.58 -3.52 -8.19
C PHE A 148 2.18 -2.06 -8.03
N LEU A 149 2.27 -1.28 -9.11
CA LEU A 149 1.97 0.14 -9.12
C LEU A 149 0.71 0.41 -9.94
N PHE A 150 -0.37 0.78 -9.27
CA PHE A 150 -1.66 1.14 -9.85
C PHE A 150 -1.93 2.64 -9.65
N LEU A 151 -1.06 3.48 -10.22
CA LEU A 151 -1.02 4.94 -10.00
C LEU A 151 -1.13 5.69 -11.32
N ASP A 152 -1.24 7.02 -11.28
CA ASP A 152 -1.04 7.83 -12.49
C ASP A 152 0.44 7.78 -12.95
N PHE A 153 0.67 8.13 -14.22
CA PHE A 153 1.99 8.03 -14.85
C PHE A 153 3.04 8.90 -14.17
N ILE A 154 2.67 10.09 -13.70
CA ILE A 154 3.59 11.05 -13.08
C ILE A 154 4.00 10.51 -11.70
N SER A 155 3.03 10.06 -10.89
CA SER A 155 3.30 9.41 -9.60
C SER A 155 4.20 8.18 -9.75
N CYS A 156 3.96 7.35 -10.76
CA CYS A 156 4.82 6.19 -11.06
C CYS A 156 6.26 6.62 -11.36
N ALA A 157 6.44 7.59 -12.26
CA ALA A 157 7.76 8.05 -12.66
C ALA A 157 8.55 8.60 -11.46
N VAL A 158 7.92 9.43 -10.63
CA VAL A 158 8.54 10.02 -9.42
C VAL A 158 8.98 8.94 -8.42
N LEU A 159 8.16 7.92 -8.19
CA LEU A 159 8.54 6.81 -7.30
C LEU A 159 9.69 5.99 -7.89
N LEU A 160 9.57 5.60 -9.16
CA LEU A 160 10.54 4.74 -9.83
C LEU A 160 11.92 5.40 -9.96
N GLU A 161 11.99 6.70 -10.25
CA GLU A 161 13.25 7.45 -10.33
C GLU A 161 14.06 7.42 -9.02
N ARG A 162 13.37 7.22 -7.89
CA ARG A 162 13.97 7.24 -6.55
C ARG A 162 14.18 5.86 -5.96
N MET A 163 13.65 4.81 -6.59
CA MET A 163 13.70 3.45 -6.08
C MET A 163 14.92 2.70 -6.62
N HIS A 164 15.77 2.24 -5.71
CA HIS A 164 16.89 1.34 -5.96
C HIS A 164 16.47 -0.07 -5.56
N VAL A 165 16.27 -0.91 -6.57
CA VAL A 165 15.74 -2.28 -6.43
C VAL A 165 16.68 -3.30 -7.09
N PRO A 166 16.63 -4.57 -6.68
CA PRO A 166 17.35 -5.63 -7.38
C PRO A 166 16.95 -5.76 -8.86
N PRO A 167 17.88 -6.12 -9.76
CA PRO A 167 17.55 -6.42 -11.16
C PRO A 167 16.57 -7.61 -11.33
N SER A 168 16.48 -8.48 -10.31
CA SER A 168 15.56 -9.63 -10.29
C SER A 168 14.13 -9.27 -9.85
N SER A 169 13.85 -8.01 -9.52
CA SER A 169 12.53 -7.57 -9.08
C SER A 169 11.52 -7.60 -10.25
N TYR A 170 10.30 -8.04 -9.95
CA TYR A 170 9.19 -8.07 -10.89
C TYR A 170 8.29 -6.86 -10.70
N PHE A 171 8.02 -6.14 -11.80
CA PHE A 171 7.18 -4.93 -11.81
C PHE A 171 5.91 -5.13 -12.62
N VAL A 172 4.79 -4.72 -12.04
CA VAL A 172 3.52 -4.56 -12.73
C VAL A 172 3.11 -3.10 -12.59
N ILE A 173 3.10 -2.38 -13.70
CA ILE A 173 2.66 -0.99 -13.74
C ILE A 173 1.35 -0.98 -14.51
N ARG A 174 0.26 -0.64 -13.84
CA ARG A 174 -1.05 -0.42 -14.46
C ARG A 174 -1.43 1.02 -14.22
N PRO A 175 -1.14 1.93 -15.17
CA PRO A 175 -1.56 3.31 -15.03
C PRO A 175 -3.05 3.35 -14.73
N SER A 176 -3.46 3.98 -13.64
CA SER A 176 -4.88 4.24 -13.44
C SER A 176 -5.31 5.06 -14.64
N THR A 177 -6.14 4.50 -15.52
CA THR A 177 -6.62 5.18 -16.72
C THR A 177 -7.22 6.47 -16.24
N ILE A 178 -6.50 7.55 -16.51
CA ILE A 178 -6.99 8.86 -16.25
C ILE A 178 -8.26 8.95 -17.09
N SER A 179 -9.42 9.06 -16.44
CA SER A 179 -10.66 9.46 -17.10
C SER A 179 -10.54 10.92 -17.56
N TYR A 180 -9.60 11.21 -18.47
CA TYR A 180 -9.52 12.46 -19.20
C TYR A 180 -9.76 12.18 -20.67
N ASN A 181 -10.88 12.72 -21.16
CA ASN A 181 -11.17 13.01 -22.55
C ASN A 181 -10.20 14.05 -23.15
N ARG A 182 -8.87 13.91 -22.95
CA ARG A 182 -7.90 14.85 -23.51
C ARG A 182 -6.65 14.14 -24.02
N VAL A 183 -6.57 14.06 -25.34
CA VAL A 183 -5.40 13.65 -26.10
C VAL A 183 -4.31 14.70 -25.93
N ILE A 184 -3.16 14.31 -25.35
CA ILE A 184 -1.93 15.11 -25.42
C ILE A 184 -0.94 14.33 -26.28
N ARG A 185 -0.53 14.91 -27.41
CA ARG A 185 0.55 14.40 -28.26
C ARG A 185 1.85 15.10 -27.84
N GLY A 186 2.84 14.33 -27.42
CA GLY A 186 4.19 14.82 -27.14
C GLY A 186 5.24 13.73 -27.41
N ARG A 187 6.34 14.11 -28.08
CA ARG A 187 7.51 13.26 -28.33
C ARG A 187 8.52 13.44 -27.18
N SER A 188 8.94 12.35 -26.55
CA SER A 188 10.04 12.32 -25.57
C SER A 188 11.12 11.33 -26.03
N PRO A 189 12.43 11.61 -25.81
CA PRO A 189 13.54 10.82 -26.35
C PRO A 189 14.04 9.69 -25.43
N VAL A 190 13.33 9.34 -24.35
CA VAL A 190 13.73 8.24 -23.46
C VAL A 190 13.00 6.96 -23.88
N SER A 191 13.74 5.99 -24.42
CA SER A 191 13.20 4.68 -24.76
C SER A 191 12.98 3.86 -23.47
N PHE A 192 11.81 4.03 -22.87
CA PHE A 192 11.26 2.98 -21.99
C PHE A 192 10.73 1.88 -22.91
N GLN A 193 11.36 0.72 -22.91
CA GLN A 193 10.69 -0.49 -23.38
C GLN A 193 9.64 -0.84 -22.33
N ILE A 194 8.45 -0.24 -22.46
CA ILE A 194 7.23 -0.82 -21.91
C ILE A 194 7.00 -2.08 -22.75
N THR A 195 7.67 -3.18 -22.39
CA THR A 195 7.17 -4.49 -22.77
C THR A 195 5.89 -4.69 -21.98
N GLY A 196 4.79 -4.21 -22.56
CA GLY A 196 3.50 -4.82 -22.36
C GLY A 196 3.64 -6.25 -22.86
N CYS A 197 4.17 -7.14 -22.03
CA CYS A 197 4.01 -8.56 -22.20
C CYS A 197 2.50 -8.82 -22.04
N PHE A 198 1.74 -8.66 -23.12
CA PHE A 198 0.53 -9.44 -23.35
C PHE A 198 0.97 -10.89 -23.51
N HIS A 199 1.37 -11.51 -22.40
CA HIS A 199 1.45 -12.94 -22.32
C HIS A 199 0.01 -13.43 -22.11
N PRO A 200 -0.51 -14.38 -22.91
CA PRO A 200 -1.77 -15.02 -22.62
C PRO A 200 -1.55 -15.94 -21.41
N ALA A 201 -1.57 -15.36 -20.21
CA ALA A 201 -1.37 -16.07 -18.95
C ALA A 201 -2.28 -15.47 -17.87
N LEU A 202 -3.59 -15.44 -18.15
CA LEU A 202 -4.63 -15.20 -17.12
C LEU A 202 -4.64 -16.30 -16.03
N SER A 203 -3.80 -17.35 -16.11
CA SER A 203 -3.70 -18.41 -15.10
C SER A 203 -2.58 -18.24 -14.07
N SER A 204 -1.57 -17.38 -14.31
CA SER A 204 -0.48 -17.15 -13.35
C SER A 204 -0.72 -15.91 -12.49
N GLU A 205 -1.38 -14.86 -13.00
CA GLU A 205 -1.80 -13.71 -12.18
C GLU A 205 -2.75 -14.15 -11.07
N SER A 206 -3.70 -15.05 -11.35
CA SER A 206 -4.57 -15.62 -10.32
C SER A 206 -3.80 -16.48 -9.32
N ARG A 207 -2.64 -17.06 -9.67
CA ARG A 207 -1.78 -17.80 -8.73
C ARG A 207 -0.91 -16.88 -7.89
N ILE A 208 -0.42 -15.77 -8.42
CA ILE A 208 0.35 -14.78 -7.64
C ILE A 208 -0.59 -13.97 -6.75
N GLU A 209 -1.74 -13.53 -7.27
CA GLU A 209 -2.77 -12.88 -6.45
C GLU A 209 -3.36 -13.87 -5.43
N ARG A 210 -3.53 -15.16 -5.75
CA ARG A 210 -3.84 -16.18 -4.73
C ARG A 210 -2.70 -16.39 -3.75
N ALA A 211 -1.43 -16.49 -4.16
CA ALA A 211 -0.32 -16.65 -3.23
C ALA A 211 -0.15 -15.43 -2.29
N VAL A 212 -0.54 -14.23 -2.74
CA VAL A 212 -0.56 -13.02 -1.91
C VAL A 212 -1.84 -12.94 -1.05
N SER A 213 -2.98 -13.46 -1.55
CA SER A 213 -4.29 -13.38 -0.88
C SER A 213 -4.65 -14.60 -0.02
N GLU A 214 -4.01 -15.74 -0.22
CA GLU A 214 -4.21 -16.95 0.57
C GLU A 214 -3.55 -16.77 1.94
N PRO A 215 -4.26 -17.15 3.03
CA PRO A 215 -3.68 -17.14 4.37
C PRO A 215 -2.55 -18.19 4.44
N LEU A 216 -1.44 -17.83 5.10
CA LEU A 216 -0.42 -18.79 5.55
C LEU A 216 -1.02 -19.79 6.55
#